data_AF-A0AAF0QDV7-F1
#
_entry.id   AF-A0AAF0QDV7-F1
#
_cell.length_a   1.000
_cell.length_b   1.000
_cell.length_c   1.000
_cell.angle_alpha   90.00
_cell.angle_beta   90.00
_cell.angle_gamma   90.00
#
_symmetry.space_group_name_H-M   'P 1'
#
loop_
_entity.id
_entity.type
_entity.pdbx_description
1 polymer ?
#
loop_
_entity_poly.entity_id
_entity_poly.type
_entity_poly.pdbx_seq_one_letter_code
_entity_poly.pdbx_strand_id
1 'polypeptide(L)'
;MEDSGSPFQFLTKKPYEPPSWASHHYPIPSHTFSLGHFPTPIHKWNVPNLLKKTEVWVKRDDLSGMQLSGNEVRKLEFLLADAVAQGADCIVTIGVLQSNHCRATAVAAKYLNLDCYLILLTKDVHAFSVCDHPDYFYEHIQGLHDGINAGVSSRDIVNIENARGLGYAMNTIDELTFVKQVAETTGVILDPVYSGKAAYGMIEDMGENPRKWEGRKVLFIHTSGLLGVYDKAEKIASFLAKWRKMKIHESVPRQQGIGKMV
;
A
#
# COMPACT_ATOMS: atom_id res chain seq x y z
N MET A 1 21.65 -13.40 33.34
CA MET A 1 21.55 -12.12 32.61
C MET A 1 20.38 -12.28 31.68
N GLU A 2 19.27 -11.62 31.99
CA GLU A 2 18.09 -11.59 31.12
C GLU A 2 18.47 -10.89 29.83
N ASP A 3 18.27 -11.58 28.70
CA ASP A 3 18.42 -11.01 27.37
C ASP A 3 17.30 -9.96 27.20
N SER A 4 17.66 -8.70 27.39
CA SER A 4 16.77 -7.57 27.10
C SER A 4 16.56 -7.53 25.59
N GLY A 5 15.62 -8.34 25.11
CA GLY A 5 15.36 -8.59 23.71
C GLY A 5 15.28 -7.30 22.90
N SER A 6 15.99 -7.27 21.77
CA SER A 6 15.93 -6.19 20.80
C SER A 6 14.47 -5.75 20.58
N PRO A 7 14.16 -4.43 20.67
CA PRO A 7 12.81 -3.93 20.38
C PRO A 7 12.39 -4.17 18.92
N PHE A 8 13.34 -4.56 18.05
CA PHE A 8 13.11 -4.92 16.66
C PHE A 8 13.29 -6.42 16.47
N GLN A 9 12.17 -7.14 16.47
CA GLN A 9 12.11 -8.57 16.18
C GLN A 9 11.71 -8.78 14.71
N PHE A 10 12.63 -8.52 13.78
CA PHE A 10 12.43 -8.75 12.34
C PHE A 10 12.74 -10.22 12.00
N LEU A 11 11.94 -10.83 11.11
CA LEU A 11 12.02 -12.24 10.69
C LEU A 11 11.92 -13.25 11.85
N THR A 12 11.07 -12.95 12.82
CA THR A 12 10.81 -13.84 13.95
C THR A 12 9.40 -14.41 13.87
N LYS A 13 9.26 -15.69 14.19
CA LYS A 13 7.97 -16.32 14.49
C LYS A 13 7.44 -15.82 15.83
N LYS A 14 6.17 -15.39 15.87
CA LYS A 14 5.50 -14.89 17.08
C LYS A 14 4.19 -15.65 17.28
N PRO A 15 3.88 -16.14 18.50
CA PRO A 15 2.54 -16.64 18.80
C PRO A 15 1.49 -15.60 18.43
N TYR A 16 0.35 -16.05 17.90
CA TYR A 16 -0.77 -15.18 17.58
C TYR A 16 -1.98 -15.58 18.39
N GLU A 17 -2.48 -14.63 19.17
CA GLU A 17 -3.78 -14.71 19.80
C GLU A 17 -4.66 -13.63 19.16
N PRO A 18 -5.76 -14.02 18.48
CA PRO A 18 -6.62 -13.05 17.85
C PRO A 18 -7.29 -12.18 18.93
N PRO A 19 -7.45 -10.87 18.69
CA PRO A 19 -8.27 -10.05 19.57
C PRO A 19 -9.71 -10.58 19.59
N SER A 20 -10.47 -10.23 20.62
CA SER A 20 -11.84 -10.73 20.83
C SER A 20 -12.78 -10.51 19.63
N TRP A 21 -12.60 -9.42 18.89
CA TRP A 21 -13.38 -9.11 17.68
C TRP A 21 -12.94 -9.90 16.44
N ALA A 22 -11.88 -10.70 16.51
CA ALA A 22 -11.37 -11.53 15.42
C ALA A 22 -11.33 -13.03 15.78
N SER A 23 -11.75 -13.41 16.99
CA SER A 23 -11.60 -14.78 17.52
C SER A 23 -12.51 -15.82 16.87
N HIS A 24 -13.48 -15.39 16.08
CA HIS A 24 -14.43 -16.23 15.34
C HIS A 24 -14.01 -16.47 13.88
N HIS A 25 -12.93 -15.84 13.41
CA HIS A 25 -12.37 -16.18 12.10
C HIS A 25 -11.81 -17.60 12.12
N TYR A 26 -11.98 -18.35 11.03
CA TYR A 26 -11.39 -19.68 10.89
C TYR A 26 -10.79 -19.85 9.49
N PRO A 27 -9.58 -20.41 9.35
CA PRO A 27 -8.69 -20.84 10.44
C PRO A 27 -8.03 -19.65 11.16
N ILE A 28 -7.78 -19.80 12.47
CA ILE A 28 -6.95 -18.86 13.23
C ILE A 28 -5.50 -19.34 13.13
N PRO A 29 -4.58 -18.53 12.60
CA PRO A 29 -3.17 -18.89 12.57
C PRO A 29 -2.65 -19.05 14.01
N SER A 30 -1.88 -20.10 14.27
CA SER A 30 -1.23 -20.28 15.58
C SER A 30 -0.11 -19.27 15.85
N HIS A 31 0.39 -18.63 14.80
CA HIS A 31 1.50 -17.71 14.84
C HIS A 31 1.46 -16.74 13.65
N THR A 32 2.25 -15.69 13.74
CA THR A 32 2.62 -14.83 12.61
C THR A 32 4.13 -14.81 12.44
N PHE A 33 4.58 -14.33 11.27
CA PHE A 33 5.96 -13.90 11.07
C PHE A 33 6.05 -12.38 11.10
N SER A 34 6.99 -11.85 11.86
CA SER A 34 7.25 -10.41 11.88
C SER A 34 8.04 -10.00 10.63
N LEU A 35 7.33 -9.63 9.58
CA LEU A 35 7.88 -9.22 8.28
C LEU A 35 7.90 -7.69 8.13
N GLY A 36 7.12 -6.97 8.94
CA GLY A 36 7.07 -5.50 8.90
C GLY A 36 7.69 -4.79 10.10
N HIS A 37 7.91 -3.49 9.93
CA HIS A 37 8.22 -2.55 10.99
C HIS A 37 6.93 -1.88 11.47
N PHE A 38 6.46 -2.32 12.65
CA PHE A 38 5.23 -1.83 13.26
C PHE A 38 5.49 -1.33 14.69
N PRO A 39 4.72 -0.32 15.17
CA PRO A 39 3.68 0.41 14.44
C PRO A 39 4.24 1.42 13.42
N THR A 40 3.59 1.56 12.26
CA THR A 40 3.96 2.58 11.28
C THR A 40 3.53 3.99 11.72
N PRO A 41 4.24 5.07 11.32
CA PRO A 41 3.92 6.42 11.76
C PRO A 41 2.54 6.93 11.34
N ILE A 42 1.96 7.82 12.15
CA ILE A 42 0.80 8.65 11.82
C ILE A 42 1.18 10.11 12.03
N HIS A 43 0.90 10.99 11.07
CA HIS A 43 1.13 12.43 11.23
C HIS A 43 0.10 13.26 10.47
N LYS A 44 -0.04 14.53 10.87
CA LYS A 44 -0.90 15.49 10.17
C LYS A 44 -0.38 15.72 8.76
N TRP A 45 -1.27 15.70 7.78
CA TRP A 45 -0.92 15.78 6.37
C TRP A 45 -1.59 16.99 5.71
N ASN A 46 -0.78 17.99 5.37
CA ASN A 46 -1.24 19.23 4.75
C ASN A 46 -1.27 19.07 3.22
N VAL A 47 -2.17 18.21 2.75
CA VAL A 47 -2.40 17.92 1.33
C VAL A 47 -2.89 19.17 0.57
N PRO A 48 -2.49 19.37 -0.71
CA PRO A 48 -2.96 20.50 -1.52
C PRO A 48 -4.50 20.55 -1.64
N ASN A 49 -5.04 21.76 -1.78
CA ASN A 49 -6.47 22.04 -1.98
C ASN A 49 -7.39 21.60 -0.83
N LEU A 50 -6.83 21.35 0.37
CA LEU A 50 -7.62 20.96 1.53
C LEU A 50 -8.62 22.05 1.96
N LEU A 51 -9.87 21.65 2.22
CA LEU A 51 -10.93 22.52 2.72
C LEU A 51 -10.57 23.15 4.08
N LYS A 52 -10.90 24.44 4.24
CA LYS A 52 -10.72 25.13 5.53
C LYS A 52 -11.53 24.43 6.62
N LYS A 53 -10.90 24.25 7.80
CA LYS A 53 -11.44 23.57 8.99
C LYS A 53 -11.59 22.03 8.90
N THR A 54 -11.13 21.39 7.83
CA THR A 54 -10.97 19.93 7.80
C THR A 54 -9.53 19.59 8.16
N GLU A 55 -9.32 18.56 8.98
CA GLU A 55 -7.98 18.04 9.29
C GLU A 55 -7.76 16.70 8.60
N VAL A 56 -6.69 16.59 7.83
CA VAL A 56 -6.24 15.33 7.25
C VAL A 56 -4.98 14.85 7.94
N TRP A 57 -4.95 13.58 8.27
CA TRP A 57 -3.83 12.83 8.83
C TRP A 57 -3.48 11.70 7.88
N VAL A 58 -2.23 11.26 7.88
CA VAL A 58 -1.78 10.13 7.06
C VAL A 58 -1.17 9.03 7.93
N LYS A 59 -1.65 7.79 7.74
CA LYS A 59 -1.04 6.57 8.25
C LYS A 59 -0.05 6.06 7.21
N ARG A 60 1.23 6.03 7.58
CA ARG A 60 2.35 5.71 6.68
C ARG A 60 2.60 4.21 6.55
N ASP A 61 1.60 3.48 6.08
CA ASP A 61 1.73 2.03 5.86
C ASP A 61 2.69 1.67 4.72
N ASP A 62 3.03 2.65 3.88
CA ASP A 62 4.15 2.60 2.96
C ASP A 62 5.52 2.42 3.64
N LEU A 63 5.62 2.77 4.92
CA LEU A 63 6.83 2.62 5.74
C LEU A 63 6.82 1.34 6.59
N SER A 64 5.91 0.40 6.32
CA SER A 64 5.87 -0.92 6.97
C SER A 64 7.09 -1.79 6.69
N GLY A 65 7.96 -1.41 5.75
CA GLY A 65 9.17 -2.17 5.40
C GLY A 65 8.98 -3.12 4.22
N MET A 66 9.76 -4.20 4.21
CA MET A 66 9.70 -5.29 3.21
C MET A 66 9.92 -4.86 1.74
N GLN A 67 10.89 -3.96 1.53
CA GLN A 67 11.34 -3.52 0.20
C GLN A 67 10.26 -2.73 -0.56
N LEU A 68 9.71 -1.73 0.12
CA LEU A 68 8.69 -0.80 -0.40
C LEU A 68 7.38 -1.51 -0.77
N SER A 69 6.96 -2.48 0.04
CA SER A 69 5.81 -3.37 -0.25
C SER A 69 4.50 -2.95 0.41
N GLY A 70 4.54 -2.09 1.43
CA GLY A 70 3.35 -1.43 1.94
C GLY A 70 2.37 -2.33 2.69
N ASN A 71 1.08 -2.10 2.47
CA ASN A 71 -0.02 -2.80 3.14
C ASN A 71 0.06 -4.34 3.02
N GLU A 72 0.59 -4.87 1.91
CA GLU A 72 0.63 -6.32 1.68
C GLU A 72 1.50 -7.06 2.70
N VAL A 73 2.47 -6.37 3.30
CA VAL A 73 3.29 -6.91 4.38
C VAL A 73 2.41 -7.39 5.54
N ARG A 74 1.38 -6.62 5.90
CA ARG A 74 0.47 -6.97 7.01
C ARG A 74 -0.27 -8.27 6.76
N LYS A 75 -0.69 -8.53 5.52
CA LYS A 75 -1.42 -9.76 5.16
C LYS A 75 -0.49 -10.96 5.14
N LEU A 76 0.71 -10.77 4.58
CA LEU A 76 1.69 -11.83 4.41
C LEU A 76 2.23 -12.39 5.75
N GLU A 77 2.24 -11.58 6.82
CA GLU A 77 2.60 -12.07 8.18
C GLU A 77 1.73 -13.25 8.64
N PHE A 78 0.47 -13.29 8.19
CA PHE A 78 -0.49 -14.34 8.53
C PHE A 78 -0.54 -15.44 7.47
N LEU A 79 -0.67 -15.06 6.20
CA LEU A 79 -0.83 -16.02 5.10
C LEU A 79 0.38 -16.96 4.98
N LEU A 80 1.59 -16.42 5.11
CA LEU A 80 2.79 -17.25 5.03
C LEU A 80 3.07 -18.03 6.31
N ALA A 81 2.60 -17.55 7.46
CA ALA A 81 2.67 -18.31 8.70
C ALA A 81 1.82 -19.58 8.62
N ASP A 82 0.62 -19.47 8.06
CA ASP A 82 -0.25 -20.62 7.80
C ASP A 82 0.36 -21.57 6.75
N ALA A 83 0.88 -21.04 5.63
CA ALA A 83 1.55 -21.86 4.61
C ALA A 83 2.73 -22.67 5.19
N VAL A 84 3.58 -22.04 6.01
CA VAL A 84 4.68 -22.73 6.70
C VAL A 84 4.15 -23.75 7.72
N ALA A 85 3.06 -23.43 8.45
CA ALA A 85 2.44 -24.38 9.38
C ALA A 85 1.96 -25.66 8.70
N GLN A 86 1.45 -25.53 7.47
CA GLN A 86 0.97 -26.65 6.66
C GLN A 86 2.09 -27.40 5.93
N GLY A 87 3.35 -26.98 6.10
CA GLY A 87 4.50 -27.61 5.46
C GLY A 87 4.60 -27.31 3.96
N ALA A 88 4.04 -26.19 3.49
CA ALA A 88 4.24 -25.75 2.12
C ALA A 88 5.74 -25.48 1.84
N ASP A 89 6.18 -25.82 0.63
CA ASP A 89 7.54 -25.57 0.14
C ASP A 89 7.61 -24.39 -0.85
N CYS A 90 6.47 -23.97 -1.38
CA CYS A 90 6.38 -22.88 -2.33
C CYS A 90 5.09 -22.05 -2.19
N ILE A 91 5.15 -20.82 -2.69
CA ILE A 91 4.01 -19.90 -2.79
C ILE A 91 3.78 -19.54 -4.25
N VAL A 92 2.54 -19.73 -4.71
CA VAL A 92 2.11 -19.32 -6.04
C VAL A 92 1.14 -18.15 -5.91
N THR A 93 1.39 -17.06 -6.65
CA THR A 93 0.45 -15.94 -6.68
C THR A 93 0.41 -15.26 -8.04
N ILE A 94 -0.57 -14.38 -8.24
CA ILE A 94 -0.86 -13.73 -9.52
C ILE A 94 -0.94 -12.21 -9.35
N GLY A 95 -0.57 -11.48 -10.40
CA GLY A 95 -0.78 -10.04 -10.47
C GLY A 95 -0.39 -9.46 -11.82
N VAL A 96 -0.50 -8.14 -11.95
CA VAL A 96 0.01 -7.42 -13.12
C VAL A 96 1.53 -7.26 -13.04
N LEU A 97 2.16 -6.90 -14.16
CA LEU A 97 3.63 -6.74 -14.26
C LEU A 97 4.26 -5.90 -13.13
N GLN A 98 3.58 -4.87 -12.63
CA GLN A 98 4.04 -3.97 -11.56
C GLN A 98 3.36 -4.23 -10.20
N SER A 99 2.84 -5.44 -9.98
CA SER A 99 2.09 -5.78 -8.77
C SER A 99 2.94 -5.63 -7.50
N ASN A 100 2.49 -4.76 -6.59
CA ASN A 100 3.07 -4.63 -5.25
C ASN A 100 2.95 -5.94 -4.47
N HIS A 101 1.81 -6.63 -4.60
CA HIS A 101 1.55 -7.92 -3.97
C HIS A 101 2.52 -9.02 -4.44
N CYS A 102 2.76 -9.13 -5.75
CA CYS A 102 3.69 -10.14 -6.28
C CYS A 102 5.12 -9.90 -5.78
N ARG A 103 5.57 -8.62 -5.77
CA ARG A 103 6.87 -8.24 -5.22
C ARG A 103 6.97 -8.60 -3.73
N ALA A 104 5.99 -8.17 -2.93
CA ALA A 104 5.93 -8.43 -1.51
C ALA A 104 5.98 -9.94 -1.20
N THR A 105 5.20 -10.71 -1.94
CA THR A 105 5.09 -12.17 -1.80
C THR A 105 6.43 -12.86 -2.13
N ALA A 106 7.07 -12.51 -3.24
CA ALA A 106 8.33 -13.12 -3.64
C ALA A 106 9.44 -12.90 -2.61
N VAL A 107 9.51 -11.69 -2.07
CA VAL A 107 10.51 -11.35 -1.05
C VAL A 107 10.19 -12.07 0.27
N ALA A 108 8.94 -12.07 0.69
CA ALA A 108 8.52 -12.68 1.95
C ALA A 108 8.68 -14.21 1.92
N ALA A 109 8.34 -14.85 0.80
CA ALA A 109 8.60 -16.27 0.57
C ALA A 109 10.10 -16.58 0.73
N LYS A 110 10.98 -15.78 0.14
CA LYS A 110 12.44 -16.02 0.27
C LYS A 110 12.97 -15.79 1.68
N TYR A 111 12.41 -14.85 2.44
CA TYR A 111 12.74 -14.71 3.86
C TYR A 111 12.34 -15.92 4.70
N LEU A 112 11.31 -16.64 4.29
CA LEU A 112 10.84 -17.85 4.97
C LEU A 112 11.34 -19.14 4.34
N ASN A 113 12.35 -19.04 3.46
CA ASN A 113 12.95 -20.17 2.75
C ASN A 113 11.94 -20.99 1.91
N LEU A 114 10.96 -20.31 1.32
CA LEU A 114 9.99 -20.88 0.38
C LEU A 114 10.39 -20.55 -1.06
N ASP A 115 10.02 -21.43 -1.99
CA ASP A 115 9.99 -21.07 -3.40
C ASP A 115 8.82 -20.14 -3.72
N CYS A 116 8.97 -19.35 -4.79
CA CYS A 116 7.93 -18.43 -5.21
C CYS A 116 7.77 -18.42 -6.72
N TYR A 117 6.55 -18.67 -7.16
CA TYR A 117 6.15 -18.64 -8.56
C TYR A 117 5.13 -17.54 -8.77
N LEU A 118 5.44 -16.62 -9.68
CA LEU A 118 4.59 -15.48 -10.00
C LEU A 118 3.97 -15.66 -11.38
N ILE A 119 2.65 -15.59 -11.44
CA ILE A 119 1.91 -15.48 -12.70
C ILE A 119 1.69 -13.99 -12.96
N LEU A 120 2.39 -13.44 -13.95
CA LEU A 120 2.31 -12.00 -14.27
C LEU A 120 1.52 -11.77 -15.56
N LEU A 121 0.43 -11.01 -15.45
CA LEU A 121 -0.40 -10.62 -16.59
C LEU A 121 0.27 -9.47 -17.36
N THR A 122 0.44 -9.65 -18.67
CA THR A 122 0.96 -8.65 -19.61
C THR A 122 -0.13 -8.16 -20.57
N LYS A 123 0.17 -7.19 -21.44
CA LYS A 123 -0.84 -6.36 -22.13
C LYS A 123 -1.73 -7.08 -23.17
N ASP A 124 -1.48 -8.34 -23.50
CA ASP A 124 -2.34 -9.13 -24.38
C ASP A 124 -3.05 -10.24 -23.60
N VAL A 125 -3.89 -9.84 -22.65
CA VAL A 125 -4.83 -10.73 -21.96
C VAL A 125 -6.23 -10.17 -22.14
N HIS A 126 -7.06 -10.86 -22.91
CA HIS A 126 -8.51 -10.66 -22.94
C HIS A 126 -9.10 -11.25 -21.65
N ALA A 127 -9.07 -10.47 -20.57
CA ALA A 127 -9.73 -10.81 -19.33
C ALA A 127 -11.11 -10.14 -19.29
N PHE A 128 -12.15 -10.94 -19.09
CA PHE A 128 -13.46 -10.43 -18.70
C PHE A 128 -13.40 -10.10 -17.22
N SER A 129 -13.36 -8.81 -16.91
CA SER A 129 -13.48 -8.34 -15.53
C SER A 129 -14.90 -8.61 -15.05
N VAL A 130 -15.07 -9.61 -14.18
CA VAL A 130 -16.28 -9.79 -13.37
C VAL A 130 -16.14 -8.93 -12.10
N CYS A 131 -15.71 -7.67 -12.25
CA CYS A 131 -15.52 -6.82 -11.09
C CYS A 131 -16.87 -6.44 -10.52
N ASP A 132 -17.02 -6.63 -9.22
CA ASP A 132 -18.28 -6.43 -8.55
C ASP A 132 -18.64 -4.94 -8.36
N HIS A 133 -19.95 -4.68 -8.28
CA HIS A 133 -20.54 -3.39 -7.93
C HIS A 133 -20.18 -3.00 -6.48
N PRO A 134 -20.19 -1.71 -6.08
CA PRO A 134 -20.01 -1.31 -4.68
C PRO A 134 -20.82 -2.15 -3.67
N ASP A 135 -22.00 -2.62 -4.08
CA ASP A 135 -22.87 -3.49 -3.28
C ASP A 135 -22.20 -4.80 -2.86
N TYR A 136 -21.35 -5.41 -3.69
CA TYR A 136 -20.59 -6.59 -3.28
C TYR A 136 -19.67 -6.31 -2.09
N PHE A 137 -18.99 -5.17 -2.08
CA PHE A 137 -18.13 -4.82 -0.95
C PHE A 137 -18.96 -4.53 0.30
N TYR A 138 -20.11 -3.87 0.16
CA TYR A 138 -21.03 -3.69 1.27
C TYR A 138 -21.55 -5.02 1.81
N GLU A 139 -21.94 -5.96 0.95
CA GLU A 139 -22.41 -7.29 1.32
C GLU A 139 -21.30 -8.13 1.95
N HIS A 140 -20.09 -8.08 1.39
CA HIS A 140 -18.93 -8.78 1.94
C HIS A 140 -18.55 -8.24 3.33
N ILE A 141 -18.49 -6.91 3.48
CA ILE A 141 -18.23 -6.26 4.78
C ILE A 141 -19.36 -6.54 5.76
N GLN A 142 -20.62 -6.57 5.30
CA GLN A 142 -21.75 -6.94 6.14
C GLN A 142 -21.63 -8.39 6.62
N GLY A 143 -21.24 -9.33 5.75
CA GLY A 143 -20.98 -10.72 6.14
C GLY A 143 -19.87 -10.84 7.17
N LEU A 144 -18.81 -10.02 7.06
CA LEU A 144 -17.78 -9.91 8.10
C LEU A 144 -18.37 -9.34 9.40
N HIS A 145 -19.15 -8.27 9.34
CA HIS A 145 -19.82 -7.67 10.52
C HIS A 145 -20.75 -8.65 11.23
N ASP A 146 -21.55 -9.40 10.48
CA ASP A 146 -22.48 -10.40 11.01
C ASP A 146 -21.69 -11.55 11.64
N GLY A 147 -20.61 -11.99 10.99
CA GLY A 147 -19.70 -13.01 11.52
C GLY A 147 -19.02 -12.59 12.82
N ILE A 148 -18.75 -11.30 13.00
CA ILE A 148 -18.16 -10.75 14.23
C ILE A 148 -19.22 -10.25 15.24
N ASN A 149 -20.52 -10.40 14.91
CA ASN A 149 -21.66 -9.85 15.64
C ASN A 149 -21.51 -8.35 15.98
N ALA A 150 -21.08 -7.55 15.00
CA ALA A 150 -20.77 -6.13 15.19
C ALA A 150 -21.99 -5.27 15.53
N GLY A 151 -23.20 -5.73 15.18
CA GLY A 151 -24.45 -5.00 15.41
C GLY A 151 -24.57 -3.68 14.61
N VAL A 152 -23.76 -3.51 13.56
CA VAL A 152 -23.71 -2.29 12.74
C VAL A 152 -23.74 -2.64 11.24
N SER A 153 -24.48 -1.85 10.47
CA SER A 153 -24.55 -2.01 9.01
C SER A 153 -23.23 -1.56 8.37
N SER A 154 -22.74 -2.31 7.39
CA SER A 154 -21.56 -1.94 6.59
C SER A 154 -21.76 -0.61 5.87
N ARG A 155 -22.99 -0.33 5.44
CA ARG A 155 -23.37 0.92 4.75
C ARG A 155 -23.43 2.13 5.67
N ASP A 156 -23.53 1.92 6.98
CA ASP A 156 -23.57 3.01 7.96
C ASP A 156 -22.16 3.48 8.34
N ILE A 157 -21.14 2.62 8.16
CA ILE A 157 -19.78 2.89 8.65
C ILE A 157 -18.72 2.92 7.54
N VAL A 158 -19.01 2.34 6.38
CA VAL A 158 -18.14 2.37 5.19
C VAL A 158 -18.85 3.17 4.11
N ASN A 159 -18.11 4.06 3.45
CA ASN A 159 -18.56 4.72 2.24
C ASN A 159 -17.55 4.44 1.13
N ILE A 160 -18.00 3.85 0.03
CA ILE A 160 -17.15 3.42 -1.09
C ILE A 160 -17.36 4.37 -2.26
N GLU A 161 -16.34 5.20 -2.52
CA GLU A 161 -16.31 6.12 -3.65
C GLU A 161 -15.46 5.53 -4.80
N ASN A 162 -15.92 5.68 -6.04
CA ASN A 162 -15.19 5.19 -7.20
C ASN A 162 -14.19 6.24 -7.72
N ALA A 163 -12.94 6.15 -7.26
CA ALA A 163 -11.85 7.03 -7.69
C ALA A 163 -10.99 6.44 -8.82
N ARG A 164 -11.51 5.53 -9.65
CA ARG A 164 -10.69 4.83 -10.67
C ARG A 164 -10.24 5.70 -11.85
N GLY A 165 -10.87 6.86 -12.07
CA GLY A 165 -10.60 7.72 -13.22
C GLY A 165 -10.78 6.99 -14.55
N LEU A 166 -9.79 7.09 -15.45
CA LEU A 166 -9.80 6.43 -16.77
C LEU A 166 -9.79 4.90 -16.70
N GLY A 167 -9.52 4.31 -15.54
CA GLY A 167 -9.43 2.88 -15.33
C GLY A 167 -8.11 2.44 -14.71
N TYR A 168 -7.92 1.13 -14.58
CA TYR A 168 -6.79 0.56 -13.87
C TYR A 168 -5.45 0.95 -14.51
N ALA A 169 -4.50 1.46 -13.69
CA ALA A 169 -3.16 1.90 -14.09
C ALA A 169 -3.09 2.95 -15.24
N MET A 170 -4.22 3.55 -15.60
CA MET A 170 -4.34 4.67 -16.54
C MET A 170 -4.59 5.97 -15.79
N ASN A 171 -4.02 7.08 -16.25
CA ASN A 171 -4.09 8.33 -15.51
C ASN A 171 -4.53 9.52 -16.36
N THR A 172 -5.29 10.42 -15.74
CA THR A 172 -5.49 11.78 -16.28
C THR A 172 -4.27 12.65 -16.01
N ILE A 173 -4.17 13.80 -16.70
CA ILE A 173 -3.13 14.78 -16.44
C ILE A 173 -3.29 15.38 -15.03
N ASP A 174 -4.52 15.58 -14.58
CA ASP A 174 -4.82 16.16 -13.27
C ASP A 174 -4.43 15.22 -12.12
N GLU A 175 -4.70 13.92 -12.25
CA GLU A 175 -4.24 12.91 -11.29
C GLU A 175 -2.72 12.91 -11.14
N LEU A 176 -1.98 12.94 -12.27
CA LEU A 176 -0.52 12.97 -12.24
C LEU A 176 0.02 14.31 -11.71
N THR A 177 -0.66 15.41 -12.02
CA THR A 177 -0.32 16.75 -11.52
C THR A 177 -0.53 16.83 -10.02
N PHE A 178 -1.61 16.28 -9.50
CA PHE A 178 -1.89 16.19 -8.08
C PHE A 178 -0.83 15.37 -7.35
N VAL A 179 -0.49 14.17 -7.84
CA VAL A 179 0.57 13.32 -7.25
C VAL A 179 1.90 14.08 -7.18
N LYS A 180 2.25 14.81 -8.24
CA LYS A 180 3.42 15.70 -8.26
C LYS A 180 3.33 16.79 -7.18
N GLN A 181 2.22 17.52 -7.12
CA GLN A 181 2.03 18.60 -6.15
C GLN A 181 2.12 18.10 -4.71
N VAL A 182 1.51 16.95 -4.41
CA VAL A 182 1.60 16.31 -3.10
C VAL A 182 3.05 16.00 -2.74
N ALA A 183 3.82 15.43 -3.66
CA ALA A 183 5.24 15.15 -3.45
C ALA A 183 6.05 16.43 -3.19
N GLU A 184 5.83 17.47 -3.99
CA GLU A 184 6.55 18.75 -3.88
C GLU A 184 6.22 19.52 -2.60
N THR A 185 4.98 19.45 -2.12
CA THR A 185 4.50 20.27 -0.99
C THR A 185 4.54 19.56 0.34
N THR A 186 4.48 18.22 0.36
CA THR A 186 4.38 17.44 1.61
C THR A 186 5.55 16.50 1.85
N GLY A 187 6.36 16.21 0.82
CA GLY A 187 7.40 15.18 0.87
C GLY A 187 6.85 13.74 0.91
N VAL A 188 5.52 13.55 0.84
CA VAL A 188 4.88 12.25 0.69
C VAL A 188 4.75 11.93 -0.79
N ILE A 189 5.31 10.81 -1.22
CA ILE A 189 5.22 10.37 -2.61
C ILE A 189 4.09 9.35 -2.72
N LEU A 190 3.06 9.70 -3.49
CA LEU A 190 1.97 8.78 -3.78
C LEU A 190 2.24 8.05 -5.09
N ASP A 191 1.77 6.81 -5.18
CA ASP A 191 1.81 6.07 -6.44
C ASP A 191 0.62 6.46 -7.33
N PRO A 192 0.80 6.57 -8.65
CA PRO A 192 -0.26 7.01 -9.55
C PRO A 192 -1.33 5.94 -9.81
N VAL A 193 -1.11 4.67 -9.45
CA VAL A 193 -2.07 3.58 -9.72
C VAL A 193 -3.11 3.46 -8.62
N TYR A 194 -2.71 3.59 -7.34
CA TYR A 194 -3.60 3.37 -6.19
C TYR A 194 -3.67 4.61 -5.29
N SER A 195 -2.61 4.87 -4.53
CA SER A 195 -2.64 5.83 -3.41
C SER A 195 -2.83 7.27 -3.89
N GLY A 196 -2.31 7.61 -5.06
CA GLY A 196 -2.51 8.89 -5.73
C GLY A 196 -3.96 9.12 -6.15
N LYS A 197 -4.61 8.10 -6.73
CA LYS A 197 -6.02 8.17 -7.12
C LYS A 197 -6.96 8.26 -5.93
N ALA A 198 -6.69 7.45 -4.90
CA ALA A 198 -7.48 7.49 -3.67
C ALA A 198 -7.39 8.86 -2.99
N ALA A 199 -6.18 9.43 -2.89
CA ALA A 199 -5.99 10.76 -2.33
C ALA A 199 -6.61 11.85 -3.22
N TYR A 200 -6.48 11.74 -4.54
CA TYR A 200 -7.11 12.68 -5.48
C TYR A 200 -8.63 12.68 -5.33
N GLY A 201 -9.27 11.51 -5.42
CA GLY A 201 -10.73 11.39 -5.27
C GLY A 201 -11.22 11.83 -3.89
N MET A 202 -10.44 11.60 -2.83
CA MET A 202 -10.75 12.12 -1.49
C MET A 202 -10.79 13.66 -1.48
N ILE A 203 -9.82 14.32 -2.11
CA ILE A 203 -9.75 15.79 -2.15
C ILE A 203 -10.83 16.39 -3.03
N GLU A 204 -11.13 15.76 -4.16
CA GLU A 204 -12.26 16.18 -5.02
C GLU A 204 -13.59 16.07 -4.26
N ASP A 205 -13.87 14.94 -3.59
CA ASP A 205 -15.09 14.79 -2.78
C ASP A 205 -15.17 15.81 -1.63
N MET A 206 -14.03 16.17 -1.03
CA MET A 206 -13.98 17.25 -0.04
C MET A 206 -14.32 18.62 -0.62
N GLY A 207 -13.88 18.89 -1.86
CA GLY A 207 -14.18 20.12 -2.58
C GLY A 207 -15.63 20.21 -3.07
N GLU A 208 -16.17 19.11 -3.59
CA GLU A 208 -17.54 19.01 -4.10
C GLU A 208 -18.59 18.98 -2.98
N ASN A 209 -18.26 18.33 -1.85
CA ASN A 209 -19.17 18.11 -0.72
C ASN A 209 -18.68 18.75 0.60
N PRO A 210 -18.42 20.07 0.66
CA PRO A 210 -17.72 20.68 1.80
C PRO A 210 -18.45 20.53 3.14
N ARG A 211 -19.79 20.55 3.14
CA ARG A 211 -20.59 20.34 4.36
C ARG A 211 -20.46 18.93 4.93
N LYS A 212 -20.16 17.92 4.09
CA LYS A 212 -19.92 16.53 4.52
C LYS A 212 -18.66 16.46 5.40
N TRP A 213 -17.66 17.30 5.12
CA TRP A 213 -16.31 17.18 5.66
C TRP A 213 -15.89 18.28 6.63
N GLU A 214 -16.57 19.43 6.68
CA GLU A 214 -16.22 20.54 7.56
C GLU A 214 -16.15 20.10 9.03
N GLY A 215 -15.05 20.43 9.72
CA GLY A 215 -14.82 20.09 11.12
C GLY A 215 -14.44 18.63 11.39
N ARG A 216 -14.36 17.78 10.35
CA ARG A 216 -13.96 16.38 10.51
C ARG A 216 -12.44 16.21 10.56
N LYS A 217 -12.03 15.14 11.25
CA LYS A 217 -10.67 14.60 11.21
C LYS A 217 -10.67 13.34 10.36
N VAL A 218 -9.86 13.32 9.31
CA VAL A 218 -9.79 12.24 8.34
C VAL A 218 -8.42 11.59 8.40
N LEU A 219 -8.36 10.26 8.52
CA LEU A 219 -7.12 9.50 8.44
C LEU A 219 -7.03 8.81 7.08
N PHE A 220 -6.13 9.29 6.22
CA PHE A 220 -5.79 8.64 4.97
C PHE A 220 -4.78 7.52 5.21
N ILE A 221 -5.06 6.31 4.72
CA ILE A 221 -4.13 5.18 4.83
C ILE A 221 -3.29 5.11 3.56
N HIS A 222 -2.01 5.48 3.66
CA HIS A 222 -1.10 5.36 2.54
C HIS A 222 -0.61 3.92 2.42
N THR A 223 -1.21 3.17 1.49
CA THR A 223 -0.96 1.74 1.27
C THR A 223 0.32 1.43 0.48
N SER A 224 1.20 2.41 0.25
CA SER A 224 2.38 2.33 -0.64
C SER A 224 2.06 2.35 -2.14
N GLY A 225 2.90 1.67 -2.93
CA GLY A 225 2.90 1.63 -4.38
C GLY A 225 4.06 2.38 -5.03
N LEU A 226 5.00 2.90 -4.24
CA LEU A 226 6.07 3.82 -4.70
C LEU A 226 6.77 3.39 -5.99
N LEU A 227 7.01 2.09 -6.20
CA LEU A 227 7.66 1.61 -7.42
C LEU A 227 6.81 1.80 -8.70
N GLY A 228 5.48 1.93 -8.57
CA GLY A 228 4.58 2.28 -9.66
C GLY A 228 4.87 3.67 -10.27
N VAL A 229 5.57 4.55 -9.56
CA VAL A 229 6.03 5.84 -10.10
C VAL A 229 7.00 5.64 -11.27
N TYR A 230 7.84 4.59 -11.25
CA TYR A 230 8.82 4.33 -12.31
C TYR A 230 8.15 4.01 -13.66
N ASP A 231 7.00 3.32 -13.66
CA ASP A 231 6.23 3.06 -14.88
C ASP A 231 5.70 4.35 -15.52
N LYS A 232 5.46 5.38 -14.71
CA LYS A 232 4.97 6.68 -15.17
C LYS A 232 6.08 7.73 -15.27
N ALA A 233 7.35 7.35 -15.06
CA ALA A 233 8.44 8.30 -14.96
C ALA A 233 8.56 9.21 -16.19
N GLU A 234 8.49 8.67 -17.40
CA GLU A 234 8.57 9.49 -18.63
C GLU A 234 7.38 10.44 -18.79
N LYS A 235 6.17 9.99 -18.44
CA LYS A 235 4.98 10.83 -18.46
C LYS A 235 5.05 11.93 -17.43
N ILE A 236 5.48 11.63 -16.21
CA ILE A 236 5.69 12.63 -15.15
C ILE A 236 6.77 13.62 -15.59
N ALA A 237 7.85 13.12 -16.17
CA ALA A 237 8.97 13.91 -16.64
C ALA A 237 8.62 14.84 -17.81
N SER A 238 7.64 14.52 -18.64
CA SER A 238 7.27 15.38 -19.78
C SER A 238 6.66 16.72 -19.36
N PHE A 239 6.12 16.82 -18.13
CA PHE A 239 5.59 18.07 -17.56
C PHE A 239 6.35 18.57 -16.32
N LEU A 240 7.43 17.89 -15.91
CA LEU A 240 8.42 18.46 -15.00
C LEU A 240 9.24 19.51 -15.77
N ALA A 241 9.26 20.76 -15.28
CA ALA A 241 10.07 21.83 -15.87
C ALA A 241 11.56 21.43 -16.00
N LYS A 242 12.28 22.08 -16.94
CA LYS A 242 13.71 21.86 -17.32
C LYS A 242 14.48 20.86 -16.43
N TRP A 243 14.28 19.57 -16.66
CA TRP A 243 15.12 18.53 -16.09
C TRP A 243 16.07 18.01 -17.17
N ARG A 244 17.24 17.58 -16.75
CA ARG A 244 18.21 16.90 -17.62
C ARG A 244 18.47 15.54 -17.03
N LYS A 245 18.27 14.47 -17.81
CA LYS A 245 18.71 13.13 -17.41
C LYS A 245 20.21 13.19 -17.14
N MET A 246 20.62 13.00 -15.90
CA MET A 246 22.02 12.89 -15.55
C MET A 246 22.51 11.56 -16.13
N LYS A 247 23.32 11.63 -17.20
CA LYS A 247 24.09 10.48 -17.66
C LYS A 247 25.23 10.29 -16.68
N ILE A 248 25.07 9.37 -15.74
CA ILE A 248 26.19 8.93 -14.91
C ILE A 248 27.07 8.10 -15.85
N HIS A 249 28.21 8.65 -16.24
CA HIS A 249 29.25 7.86 -16.90
C HIS A 249 29.77 6.85 -15.85
N GLU A 250 29.84 5.56 -16.20
CA GLU A 250 30.25 4.46 -15.31
C GLU A 250 31.70 4.59 -14.77
N SER A 251 32.41 5.64 -15.14
CA SER A 251 33.74 5.93 -14.66
C SER A 251 33.91 7.43 -14.45
N VAL A 252 33.77 7.87 -13.20
CA VAL A 252 34.61 8.96 -12.72
C VAL A 252 35.91 8.29 -12.27
N PRO A 253 37.03 8.39 -13.01
CA PRO A 253 38.29 7.83 -12.56
C PRO A 253 38.62 8.42 -11.19
N ARG A 254 38.98 7.57 -10.22
CA ARG A 254 39.43 8.02 -8.90
C ARG A 254 40.61 8.97 -9.09
N GLN A 255 40.41 10.27 -8.87
CA GLN A 255 41.54 11.16 -8.63
C GLN A 255 41.81 11.19 -7.13
N GLN A 256 43.01 10.71 -6.75
CA GLN A 256 43.64 10.95 -5.45
C GLN A 256 42.88 10.46 -4.20
N GLY A 257 42.17 9.32 -4.28
CA GLY A 257 41.80 8.56 -3.07
C GLY A 257 40.77 9.18 -2.13
N ILE A 258 40.13 10.31 -2.49
CA ILE A 258 39.06 10.94 -1.69
C ILE A 258 37.79 10.96 -2.53
N GLY A 259 36.85 10.05 -2.22
CA GLY A 259 35.52 10.02 -2.83
C GLY A 259 34.60 9.11 -2.02
N LYS A 260 33.37 9.57 -1.76
CA LYS A 260 32.36 8.87 -0.94
C LYS A 260 32.05 7.48 -1.48
N MET A 261 31.82 6.52 -0.57
CA MET A 261 31.09 5.29 -0.89
C MET A 261 29.72 5.68 -1.44
N VAL A 262 29.41 5.21 -2.65
CA VAL A 262 28.04 5.14 -3.17
C VAL A 262 27.45 3.83 -2.66
#